data_AF-A0A804IT33-F1
#
_entry.id   AF-A0A804IT33-F1
#
_cell.length_a   1.000
_cell.length_b   1.000
_cell.length_c   1.000
_cell.angle_alpha   90.00
_cell.angle_beta   90.00
_cell.angle_gamma   90.00
#
_symmetry.space_group_name_H-M   'P 1'
#
loop_
_entity.id
_entity.type
_entity.pdbx_description
1 polymer ?
#
loop_
_entity_poly.entity_id
_entity_poly.type
_entity_poly.pdbx_seq_one_letter_code
_entity_poly.pdbx_strand_id
1 'polypeptide(L)'
;MAYSVVIAAGARLSYSQSSVEVLHRNRVPAAAPLRRGSSTVAVRAEGVGINPDVRKNEEKVVDSVVVSELSKPLTAYCRCWRSGTFPLCDGSHVKHNKATGDNVGPLLLKK
;
A
#
# COMPACT_ATOMS: atom_id res chain seq x y z
N MET A 1 -50.09 31.03 -3.35
CA MET A 1 -49.26 32.14 -3.85
C MET A 1 -47.93 32.09 -3.10
N ALA A 2 -46.80 32.22 -3.82
CA ALA A 2 -45.40 32.12 -3.36
C ALA A 2 -44.83 30.70 -3.25
N TYR A 3 -44.41 30.07 -4.36
CA TYR A 3 -43.21 30.25 -5.23
C TYR A 3 -41.98 29.47 -4.72
N SER A 4 -41.65 28.42 -5.47
CA SER A 4 -40.44 27.60 -5.42
C SER A 4 -39.18 28.43 -5.66
N VAL A 5 -38.10 28.14 -4.92
CA VAL A 5 -36.73 28.30 -5.44
C VAL A 5 -35.88 27.13 -4.91
N VAL A 6 -35.67 26.13 -5.76
CA VAL A 6 -34.64 25.09 -5.55
C VAL A 6 -33.35 25.64 -6.11
N ILE A 7 -32.40 26.01 -5.25
CA ILE A 7 -31.07 26.47 -5.68
C ILE A 7 -30.19 25.23 -5.87
N ALA A 8 -30.07 24.78 -7.12
CA ALA A 8 -29.09 23.77 -7.52
C ALA A 8 -27.71 24.43 -7.68
N ALA A 9 -26.88 24.36 -6.64
CA ALA A 9 -25.47 24.74 -6.73
C ALA A 9 -24.66 23.58 -7.33
N GLY A 10 -24.61 23.51 -8.66
CA GLY A 10 -23.73 22.59 -9.40
C GLY A 10 -22.31 23.14 -9.45
N ALA A 11 -21.41 22.65 -8.61
CA ALA A 11 -19.97 22.90 -8.76
C ALA A 11 -19.38 21.89 -9.75
N ARG A 12 -18.92 22.40 -10.89
CA ARG A 12 -18.25 21.64 -11.95
C ARG A 12 -16.89 21.16 -11.43
N LEU A 13 -16.71 19.85 -11.29
CA LEU A 13 -15.40 19.26 -11.06
C LEU A 13 -14.59 19.34 -12.37
N SER A 14 -13.63 20.25 -12.43
CA SER A 14 -12.65 20.31 -13.52
C SER A 14 -11.65 19.18 -13.36
N TYR A 15 -11.85 18.09 -14.10
CA TYR A 15 -10.90 17.00 -14.23
C TYR A 15 -9.75 17.45 -15.15
N SER A 16 -8.56 17.64 -14.58
CA SER A 16 -7.33 17.88 -15.33
C SER A 16 -6.89 16.58 -15.99
N GLN A 17 -7.34 16.39 -17.24
CA GLN A 17 -6.89 15.31 -18.09
C GLN A 17 -5.46 15.60 -18.55
N SER A 18 -4.47 14.98 -17.92
CA SER A 18 -3.08 15.05 -18.34
C SER A 18 -2.95 14.45 -19.75
N SER A 19 -2.46 15.26 -20.68
CA SER A 19 -2.32 14.98 -22.10
C SER A 19 -1.61 13.66 -22.38
N VAL A 20 -2.30 12.76 -23.09
CA VAL A 20 -1.71 11.58 -23.72
C VAL A 20 -1.04 12.05 -25.03
N GLU A 21 0.26 12.31 -25.00
CA GLU A 21 1.03 12.48 -26.24
C GLU A 21 1.38 11.12 -26.84
N VAL A 22 0.63 10.74 -27.87
CA VAL A 22 0.94 9.64 -28.78
C VAL A 22 2.02 10.13 -29.75
N LEU A 23 3.29 9.84 -29.46
CA LEU A 23 4.37 9.98 -30.43
C LEU A 23 4.63 8.66 -31.13
N HIS A 24 4.00 8.49 -32.30
CA HIS A 24 4.42 7.52 -33.31
C HIS A 24 5.77 7.96 -33.92
N ARG A 25 6.82 7.15 -33.74
CA ARG A 25 8.00 7.22 -34.61
C ARG A 25 8.65 5.83 -34.77
N ASN A 26 8.31 5.15 -35.86
CA ASN A 26 9.10 4.04 -36.38
C ASN A 26 10.33 4.57 -37.11
N ARG A 27 11.53 4.12 -36.71
CA ARG A 27 12.75 3.95 -37.54
C ARG A 27 13.84 3.20 -36.75
N VAL A 28 14.21 2.02 -37.24
CA VAL A 28 15.40 1.19 -36.88
C VAL A 28 16.53 1.60 -37.84
N PRO A 29 17.82 1.81 -37.43
CA PRO A 29 18.81 0.77 -37.06
C PRO A 29 19.79 1.27 -35.95
N ALA A 30 20.86 0.61 -35.47
CA ALA A 30 21.70 -0.52 -35.84
C ALA A 30 22.32 -1.14 -34.55
N ALA A 31 22.88 -2.34 -34.66
CA ALA A 31 23.45 -3.12 -33.57
C ALA A 31 24.51 -2.37 -32.73
N ALA A 32 24.30 -2.31 -31.42
CA ALA A 32 25.27 -1.87 -30.42
C ALA A 32 25.80 -3.08 -29.62
N PRO A 33 27.06 -3.07 -29.16
CA PRO A 33 27.70 -4.23 -28.57
C PRO A 33 27.04 -4.62 -27.23
N LEU A 34 26.98 -5.93 -26.97
CA LEU A 34 26.48 -6.52 -25.73
C LEU A 34 27.28 -5.99 -24.53
N ARG A 35 26.76 -4.94 -23.90
CA ARG A 35 27.24 -4.45 -22.61
C ARG A 35 26.86 -5.47 -21.56
N ARG A 36 27.89 -6.08 -20.95
CA ARG A 36 27.77 -6.94 -19.75
C ARG A 36 26.92 -6.20 -18.72
N GLY A 37 25.71 -6.70 -18.47
CA GLY A 37 24.71 -6.04 -17.65
C GLY A 37 25.24 -5.81 -16.25
N SER A 38 25.53 -4.55 -15.92
CA SER A 38 25.67 -4.13 -14.53
C SER A 38 24.28 -4.25 -13.92
N SER A 39 24.11 -5.19 -12.99
CA SER A 39 22.87 -5.32 -12.23
C SER A 39 22.65 -4.03 -11.45
N THR A 40 21.73 -3.19 -11.92
CA THR A 40 21.29 -2.03 -11.15
C THR A 40 20.53 -2.52 -9.92
N VAL A 41 21.14 -2.40 -8.75
CA VAL A 41 20.47 -2.63 -7.46
C VAL A 41 19.50 -1.47 -7.24
N ALA A 42 18.21 -1.76 -7.25
CA ALA A 42 17.19 -0.75 -6.95
C ALA A 42 17.21 -0.43 -5.45
N VAL A 43 17.75 0.74 -5.08
CA VAL A 43 17.67 1.25 -3.71
C VAL A 43 16.31 1.94 -3.57
N ARG A 44 15.40 1.34 -2.80
CA ARG A 44 14.11 1.98 -2.48
C ARG A 44 14.36 3.04 -1.41
N ALA A 45 14.29 4.32 -1.79
CA ALA A 45 14.08 5.38 -0.81
C ALA A 45 12.75 5.09 -0.10
N GLU A 46 12.76 4.99 1.23
CA GLU A 46 11.56 4.62 2.00
C GLU A 46 10.46 5.65 1.76
N GLY A 47 9.45 5.26 0.99
CA GLY A 47 8.23 6.04 0.84
C GLY A 47 7.48 6.09 2.17
N VAL A 48 6.73 7.18 2.38
CA VAL A 48 5.92 7.51 3.58
C VAL A 48 4.89 6.42 4.00
N GLY A 49 4.76 5.33 3.25
CA GLY A 49 3.78 4.27 3.47
C GLY A 49 4.12 3.36 4.66
N ILE A 50 3.11 3.02 5.47
CA ILE A 50 3.26 2.14 6.64
C ILE A 50 3.62 0.71 6.22
N ASN A 51 3.01 0.19 5.15
CA ASN A 51 3.23 -1.16 4.64
C ASN A 51 4.36 -1.14 3.59
N PRO A 52 5.52 -1.78 3.78
CA PRO A 52 6.60 -1.81 2.79
C PRO A 52 6.36 -2.87 1.70
N ASP A 53 5.92 -4.09 2.08
CA ASP A 53 6.01 -5.27 1.20
C ASP A 53 4.78 -6.18 1.20
N VAL A 54 3.87 -6.10 2.18
CA VAL A 54 2.74 -7.02 2.29
C VAL A 54 1.72 -6.76 1.19
N ARG A 55 1.46 -7.76 0.33
CA ARG A 55 0.34 -7.81 -0.63
C ARG A 55 0.14 -6.53 -1.46
N LYS A 56 1.23 -5.99 -2.04
CA LYS A 56 1.23 -4.74 -2.82
C LYS A 56 0.43 -4.75 -4.12
N ASN A 57 0.00 -5.93 -4.55
CA ASN A 57 -0.92 -6.12 -5.66
C ASN A 57 -2.39 -5.87 -5.27
N GLU A 58 -2.71 -5.78 -3.98
CA GLU A 58 -4.05 -5.43 -3.48
C GLU A 58 -4.13 -3.92 -3.26
N GLU A 59 -5.15 -3.27 -3.84
CA GLU A 59 -5.41 -1.84 -3.62
C GLU A 59 -5.66 -1.54 -2.13
N LYS A 60 -6.35 -2.46 -1.45
CA LYS A 60 -6.64 -2.40 -0.03
C LYS A 60 -6.51 -3.78 0.59
N VAL A 61 -5.53 -3.90 1.49
CA VAL A 61 -5.28 -5.13 2.23
C VAL A 61 -6.21 -5.22 3.45
N VAL A 62 -7.04 -6.27 3.52
CA VAL A 62 -8.00 -6.54 4.60
C VAL A 62 -7.92 -8.01 5.02
N ASP A 63 -7.97 -8.27 6.32
CA ASP A 63 -8.07 -9.62 6.90
C ASP A 63 -9.32 -9.73 7.77
N SER A 64 -10.09 -10.80 7.58
CA SER A 64 -11.29 -11.10 8.35
C SER A 64 -11.09 -12.37 9.17
N VAL A 65 -11.54 -12.35 10.43
CA VAL A 65 -11.36 -13.44 11.37
C VAL A 65 -12.67 -13.66 12.11
N VAL A 66 -13.16 -14.88 12.10
CA VAL A 66 -14.30 -15.29 12.91
C VAL A 66 -13.79 -15.67 14.30
N VAL A 67 -14.19 -14.93 15.34
CA VAL A 67 -13.63 -15.07 16.70
C VAL A 67 -13.86 -16.47 17.28
N SER A 68 -14.96 -17.13 16.94
CA SER A 68 -15.27 -18.50 17.39
C SER A 68 -14.26 -19.54 16.88
N GLU A 69 -13.60 -19.30 15.75
CA GLU A 69 -12.67 -20.24 15.11
C GLU A 69 -11.24 -20.16 15.67
N LEU A 70 -10.93 -19.21 16.57
CA LEU A 70 -9.60 -19.06 17.13
C LEU A 70 -9.20 -20.27 18.00
N SER A 71 -8.15 -21.01 17.66
CA SER A 71 -7.75 -22.19 18.45
C SER A 71 -7.14 -21.85 19.81
N LYS A 72 -6.57 -20.65 19.95
CA LYS A 72 -5.85 -20.20 21.16
C LYS A 72 -6.70 -19.28 22.02
N PRO A 73 -6.56 -19.31 23.35
CA PRO A 73 -7.26 -18.40 24.26
C PRO A 73 -6.86 -16.93 24.05
N LEU A 74 -5.65 -16.69 23.53
CA LEU A 74 -5.13 -15.38 23.19
C LEU A 74 -4.43 -15.47 21.84
N THR A 75 -4.87 -14.66 20.87
CA THR A 75 -4.26 -14.58 19.53
C THR A 75 -3.86 -13.15 19.23
N ALA A 76 -2.62 -12.94 18.79
CA ALA A 76 -2.07 -11.62 18.50
C ALA A 76 -2.06 -11.33 17.00
N TYR A 77 -2.64 -10.21 16.60
CA TYR A 77 -2.69 -9.73 15.20
C TYR A 77 -1.76 -8.55 14.98
N CYS A 78 -1.08 -8.54 13.84
CA CYS A 78 -0.12 -7.52 13.46
C CYS A 78 -0.80 -6.18 13.17
N ARG A 79 -0.19 -5.08 13.62
CA ARG A 79 -0.56 -3.71 13.22
C ARG A 79 0.63 -2.91 12.65
N CYS A 80 1.84 -3.47 12.67
CA CYS A 80 3.06 -2.79 12.23
C CYS A 80 3.44 -3.08 10.78
N TRP A 81 2.76 -4.01 10.10
CA TRP A 81 3.05 -4.41 8.71
C TRP A 81 4.48 -4.95 8.47
N ARG A 82 5.19 -5.34 9.54
CA ARG A 82 6.53 -5.95 9.47
C ARG A 82 6.55 -7.45 9.74
N SER A 83 5.39 -8.04 10.04
CA SER A 83 5.34 -9.45 10.42
C SER A 83 5.57 -10.38 9.23
N GLY A 84 6.43 -11.39 9.38
CA GLY A 84 6.62 -12.44 8.39
C GLY A 84 5.46 -13.43 8.31
N THR A 85 4.62 -13.48 9.36
CA THR A 85 3.40 -14.32 9.42
C THR A 85 2.13 -13.48 9.37
N PHE A 86 2.18 -12.29 8.75
CA PHE A 86 1.04 -11.42 8.56
C PHE A 86 -0.17 -12.22 8.02
N PRO A 87 -1.36 -12.12 8.64
CA PRO A 87 -1.83 -11.08 9.55
C PRO A 87 -1.52 -11.27 11.04
N LEU A 88 -0.88 -12.37 11.44
CA LEU A 88 -0.53 -12.64 12.84
C LEU A 88 0.68 -11.81 13.26
N CYS A 89 0.85 -11.62 14.57
CA CYS A 89 2.04 -10.99 15.14
C CYS A 89 3.11 -12.03 15.48
N ASP A 90 4.31 -11.86 14.92
CA ASP A 90 5.53 -12.64 15.20
C ASP A 90 6.55 -11.90 16.09
N GLY A 91 6.22 -10.71 16.57
CA GLY A 91 7.11 -9.87 17.37
C GLY A 91 7.97 -8.88 16.57
N SER A 92 7.85 -8.83 15.24
CA SER A 92 8.64 -7.91 14.40
C SER A 92 8.44 -6.42 14.73
N HIS A 93 7.34 -6.06 15.40
CA HIS A 93 7.13 -4.69 15.90
C HIS A 93 8.21 -4.24 16.89
N VAL A 94 8.83 -5.14 17.66
CA VAL A 94 9.90 -4.78 18.61
C VAL A 94 11.12 -4.25 17.87
N LYS A 95 11.52 -4.93 16.79
CA LYS A 95 12.66 -4.50 15.95
C LYS A 95 12.35 -3.17 15.26
N HIS A 96 11.13 -3.02 14.73
CA HIS A 96 10.65 -1.77 14.14
C HIS A 96 10.74 -0.62 15.14
N ASN A 97 10.09 -0.74 16.30
CA ASN A 97 10.09 0.28 17.35
C ASN A 97 11.51 0.69 17.77
N LYS A 98 12.40 -0.29 17.95
CA LYS A 98 13.80 0.00 18.32
C LYS A 98 14.55 0.77 17.22
N ALA A 99 14.30 0.46 15.96
CA ALA A 99 14.98 1.09 14.83
C ALA A 99 14.45 2.50 14.51
N THR A 100 13.15 2.74 14.70
CA THR A 100 12.48 3.98 14.29
C THR A 100 12.12 4.90 15.45
N GLY A 101 12.18 4.42 16.69
CA GLY A 101 11.66 5.14 17.87
C GLY A 101 10.13 5.08 18.00
N ASP A 102 9.47 4.20 17.24
CA ASP A 102 8.03 4.00 17.26
C ASP A 102 7.57 3.18 18.49
N ASN A 103 6.26 3.11 18.73
CA ASN A 103 5.64 2.47 19.89
C ASN A 103 4.47 1.55 19.55
N VAL A 104 4.40 1.04 18.33
CA VAL A 104 3.31 0.15 17.88
C VAL A 104 3.38 -1.23 18.54
N GLY A 105 2.22 -1.88 18.64
CA GLY A 105 2.08 -3.23 19.17
C GLY A 105 0.89 -3.98 18.56
N PRO A 106 0.76 -5.30 18.81
CA PRO A 106 -0.31 -6.10 18.24
C PRO A 106 -1.69 -5.76 18.81
N LEU A 107 -2.74 -6.20 18.11
CA LEU A 107 -4.08 -6.34 18.67
C LEU A 107 -4.19 -7.75 19.29
N LEU A 108 -4.57 -7.83 20.55
CA LEU A 108 -4.76 -9.11 21.24
C LEU A 108 -6.25 -9.47 21.28
N LEU A 109 -6.62 -10.57 20.62
CA LEU A 109 -7.96 -11.13 20.67
C LEU A 109 -8.01 -12.24 21.71
N LYS A 110 -8.94 -12.11 22.66
CA LYS A 110 -9.24 -13.12 23.68
C LYS A 110 -10.54 -13.82 23.32
N LYS A 111 -10.57 -15.15 23.51
CA LYS A 111 -11.81 -15.92 23.45
C LYS A 111 -12.67 -15.70 24.68
#